data_AF-A0A8J6Y9P2-F1
#
_entry.id   AF-A0A8J6Y9P2-F1
#
_cell.length_a   1.000
_cell.length_b   1.000
_cell.length_c   1.000
_cell.angle_alpha   90.00
_cell.angle_beta   90.00
_cell.angle_gamma   90.00
#
_symmetry.space_group_name_H-M   'P 1'
#
loop_
_entity.id
_entity.type
_entity.pdbx_description
1 polymer ?
#
loop_
_entity_poly.entity_id
_entity_poly.type
_entity_poly.pdbx_seq_one_letter_code
_entity_poly.pdbx_strand_id
1 'polypeptide(L)'
;GNALAIACPKLDTNQEVYLQKLVAMIDEAGIKSLRVMVMEVPCCGGLVHLVEEALRRAQRSLPVECLVVGTQGMVLSEYRIAG
;
A
#
# COMPACT_ATOMS: atom_id res chain seq x y z
N GLY A 1 13.52 -12.79 -2.21
CA GLY A 1 12.97 -12.66 -0.85
C GLY A 1 11.99 -11.50 -0.83
N ASN A 2 11.27 -11.31 0.28
CA ASN A 2 10.31 -10.21 0.43
C ASN A 2 10.94 -9.10 1.27
N ALA A 3 10.70 -7.84 0.88
CA ALA A 3 11.05 -6.67 1.68
C ALA A 3 9.79 -6.18 2.44
N LEU A 4 9.99 -5.65 3.64
CA LEU A 4 8.93 -5.07 4.46
C LEU A 4 9.15 -3.56 4.57
N ALA A 5 8.10 -2.79 4.34
CA ALA A 5 8.05 -1.36 4.58
C ALA A 5 6.84 -1.05 5.48
N ILE A 6 6.96 0.00 6.28
CA ILE A 6 5.93 0.46 7.21
C ILE A 6 5.67 1.94 6.94
N ALA A 7 4.39 2.30 6.86
CA ALA A 7 3.93 3.68 6.75
C ALA A 7 2.60 3.83 7.51
N CYS A 8 2.41 4.96 8.17
CA CYS A 8 1.20 5.30 8.91
C CYS A 8 0.63 6.63 8.41
N PRO A 9 -0.51 6.62 7.70
CA PRO A 9 -1.16 7.83 7.20
C PRO A 9 -1.63 8.80 8.32
N LYS A 10 -1.70 8.33 9.56
CA LYS A 10 -2.10 9.13 10.73
C LYS A 10 -0.94 9.79 11.45
N LEU A 11 0.17 9.07 11.61
CA LEU A 11 1.28 9.47 12.49
C LEU A 11 2.47 10.02 11.73
N ASP A 12 2.64 9.61 10.47
CA ASP A 12 3.76 10.07 9.66
C ASP A 12 3.41 11.39 8.97
N THR A 13 4.35 12.32 8.98
CA THR A 13 4.26 13.59 8.23
C THR A 13 4.84 13.40 6.83
N ASN A 14 4.44 14.24 5.86
CA ASN A 14 4.92 14.22 4.47
C ASN A 14 4.55 12.95 3.67
N GLN A 15 3.25 12.67 3.57
CA GLN A 15 2.71 11.52 2.84
C GLN A 15 3.16 11.44 1.37
N GLU A 16 3.47 12.58 0.73
CA GLU A 16 4.00 12.63 -0.64
C GLU A 16 5.30 11.84 -0.80
N VAL A 17 6.14 11.75 0.24
CA VAL A 17 7.38 10.96 0.20
C VAL A 17 7.07 9.48 0.07
N TYR A 18 6.00 8.98 0.69
CA TYR A 18 5.58 7.59 0.52
C TYR A 18 5.09 7.34 -0.89
N LEU A 19 4.31 8.27 -1.44
CA LEU A 19 3.82 8.18 -2.81
C LEU A 19 4.97 8.10 -3.82
N GLN A 20 5.95 9.00 -3.72
CA GLN A 20 7.14 8.98 -4.57
C GLN A 20 7.93 7.68 -4.44
N LYS A 21 8.14 7.20 -3.21
CA LYS A 21 8.83 5.93 -2.97
C LYS A 21 8.06 4.74 -3.55
N LEU A 22 6.73 4.73 -3.44
CA LEU A 22 5.90 3.68 -4.03
C LEU A 22 6.06 3.66 -5.55
N VAL A 23 5.95 4.81 -6.22
CA VAL A 23 6.18 4.90 -7.68
C VAL A 23 7.59 4.42 -8.05
N ALA A 24 8.63 4.86 -7.34
CA ALA A 24 10.01 4.41 -7.59
C ALA A 24 10.18 2.90 -7.35
N MET A 25 9.54 2.32 -6.34
CA MET A 25 9.57 0.87 -6.12
C MET A 25 8.90 0.09 -7.27
N ILE A 26 7.83 0.65 -7.84
CA ILE A 26 7.11 0.05 -8.97
C ILE A 26 7.96 0.15 -10.25
N ASP A 27 8.41 1.35 -10.59
CA ASP A 27 9.04 1.65 -11.87
C ASP A 27 10.53 1.35 -11.91
N GLU A 28 11.29 1.79 -10.91
CA GLU A 28 12.75 1.69 -10.90
C GLU A 28 13.22 0.36 -10.31
N ALA A 29 12.67 -0.03 -9.15
CA ALA A 29 13.04 -1.30 -8.53
C ALA A 29 12.34 -2.51 -9.18
N GLY A 30 11.28 -2.26 -9.97
CA GLY A 30 10.61 -3.29 -10.77
C GLY A 30 9.98 -4.41 -9.94
N ILE A 31 9.39 -4.09 -8.77
CA ILE A 31 8.74 -5.10 -7.93
C ILE A 31 7.65 -5.85 -8.71
N LYS A 32 7.49 -7.14 -8.42
CA LYS A 32 6.57 -8.02 -9.18
C LYS A 32 5.16 -8.09 -8.59
N SER A 33 5.02 -7.73 -7.33
CA SER A 33 3.76 -7.78 -6.58
C SER A 33 3.87 -6.90 -5.34
N LEU A 34 2.75 -6.35 -4.89
CA LEU A 34 2.68 -5.57 -3.65
C LEU A 34 1.54 -6.11 -2.79
N ARG A 35 1.83 -6.38 -1.51
CA ARG A 35 0.81 -6.75 -0.53
C ARG A 35 0.72 -5.66 0.53
N VAL A 36 -0.46 -5.09 0.69
CA VAL A 36 -0.74 -3.99 1.60
C VAL A 36 -1.58 -4.53 2.76
N MET A 37 -1.09 -4.38 3.98
CA MET A 37 -1.85 -4.71 5.18
C MET A 37 -2.30 -3.43 5.85
N VAL A 38 -3.59 -3.32 6.13
CA VAL A 38 -4.17 -2.18 6.84
C VAL A 38 -5.05 -2.64 7.99
N MET A 39 -5.16 -1.81 9.01
CA MET A 39 -6.10 -2.04 10.10
C MET A 39 -7.50 -1.53 9.71
N GLU A 40 -8.56 -2.08 10.31
CA GLU A 40 -9.96 -1.67 10.08
C GLU A 40 -10.27 -0.20 10.44
N VAL A 41 -9.37 0.46 11.17
CA VAL A 41 -9.55 1.85 11.61
C VAL A 41 -9.50 2.82 10.44
N PRO A 42 -10.30 3.91 10.47
CA PRO A 42 -10.51 4.77 9.29
C PRO A 42 -9.23 5.43 8.79
N CYS A 43 -8.25 5.66 9.66
CA CYS A 43 -7.00 6.30 9.23
C CYS A 43 -6.17 5.42 8.31
N CYS A 44 -6.15 4.09 8.50
CA CYS A 44 -5.30 3.19 7.72
C CYS A 44 -5.70 3.10 6.24
N GLY A 45 -6.95 3.46 5.90
CA GLY A 45 -7.39 3.58 4.51
C GLY A 45 -6.57 4.58 3.69
N GLY A 46 -5.93 5.57 4.33
CA GLY A 46 -5.02 6.49 3.65
C GLY A 46 -3.83 5.80 2.98
N LEU A 47 -3.34 4.67 3.54
CA LEU A 47 -2.24 3.91 2.93
C LEU A 47 -2.70 3.20 1.65
N VAL A 48 -3.92 2.67 1.63
CA VAL A 48 -4.52 2.08 0.42
C VAL A 48 -4.64 3.15 -0.67
N HIS A 49 -5.11 4.34 -0.31
CA HIS A 49 -5.24 5.44 -1.26
C HIS A 49 -3.90 5.87 -1.88
N LEU A 50 -2.83 5.93 -1.07
CA LEU A 50 -1.48 6.21 -1.57
C LEU A 50 -0.98 5.14 -2.55
N VAL A 51 -1.30 3.87 -2.29
CA VAL A 51 -0.93 2.77 -3.19
C VAL A 51 -1.71 2.85 -4.50
N GLU A 52 -3.02 3.12 -4.46
CA GLU A 52 -3.83 3.33 -5.66
C GLU A 52 -3.33 4.51 -6.49
N GLU A 53 -2.95 5.61 -5.84
CA GLU A 53 -2.38 6.77 -6.53
C GLU A 53 -1.00 6.46 -7.12
N ALA A 54 -0.17 5.68 -6.42
CA ALA A 54 1.12 5.24 -6.95
C ALA A 54 0.95 4.38 -8.20
N LEU A 55 -0.02 3.46 -8.22
CA LEU A 55 -0.34 2.64 -9.39
C LEU A 55 -0.76 3.52 -10.58
N ARG A 56 -1.59 4.54 -10.35
CA ARG A 56 -2.00 5.49 -11.40
C ARG A 56 -0.85 6.32 -11.97
N ARG A 57 0.16 6.65 -11.14
CA ARG A 57 1.32 7.46 -11.55
C ARG A 57 2.44 6.63 -12.16
N ALA A 58 2.56 5.37 -11.78
CA ALA A 58 3.59 4.47 -12.28
C ALA A 58 3.39 4.13 -13.76
N GLN A 59 4.49 3.87 -14.46
CA GLN A 59 4.47 3.39 -15.84
C GLN A 59 4.20 1.88 -15.94
N ARG A 60 4.49 1.14 -14.86
CA ARG A 60 4.28 -0.31 -14.76
C ARG A 60 3.04 -0.60 -13.91
N SER A 61 2.28 -1.60 -14.34
CA SER A 61 1.24 -2.22 -13.50
C SER A 61 1.78 -3.48 -12.83
N LEU A 62 1.23 -3.81 -11.66
CA LEU A 62 1.55 -5.02 -10.93
C LEU A 62 0.35 -5.47 -10.08
N PRO A 63 0.24 -6.78 -9.77
CA PRO A 63 -0.83 -7.28 -8.92
C PRO A 63 -0.69 -6.77 -7.47
N VAL A 64 -1.72 -6.09 -6.99
CA VAL A 64 -1.79 -5.58 -5.62
C VAL A 64 -2.89 -6.28 -4.83
N GLU A 65 -2.52 -6.83 -3.69
CA GLU A 65 -3.42 -7.48 -2.73
C GLU A 65 -3.49 -6.66 -1.44
N CYS A 66 -4.70 -6.43 -0.95
CA CYS A 66 -4.98 -5.72 0.29
C CYS A 66 -5.58 -6.69 1.32
N LEU A 67 -5.04 -6.63 2.53
CA LEU A 67 -5.47 -7.40 3.70
C LEU A 67 -5.94 -6.42 4.79
N VAL A 68 -7.19 -6.56 5.24
CA VAL A 68 -7.73 -5.76 6.34
C VAL A 68 -7.74 -6.59 7.63
N VAL A 69 -7.08 -6.08 8.66
CA VAL A 69 -6.97 -6.70 9.98
C VAL A 69 -7.79 -5.91 10.99
N GLY A 70 -8.63 -6.61 11.76
CA GLY A 70 -9.40 -6.03 12.84
C GLY A 70 -8.51 -5.63 14.03
N THR A 71 -9.01 -4.74 14.87
CA THR A 71 -8.32 -4.31 16.10
C THR A 71 -8.09 -5.43 17.10
N GLN A 72 -8.83 -6.54 16.99
CA GLN A 72 -8.64 -7.77 17.77
C GLN A 72 -7.68 -8.77 17.10
N GLY A 73 -7.06 -8.42 15.97
CA GLY A 73 -6.06 -9.24 15.28
C GLY A 73 -6.63 -10.30 14.32
N MET A 74 -7.94 -10.35 14.11
CA MET A 74 -8.52 -11.23 13.08
C MET A 74 -8.40 -10.61 11.69
N VAL A 75 -8.30 -11.46 10.66
CA VAL A 75 -8.44 -11.03 9.26
C VAL A 75 -9.93 -10.81 8.99
N LEU A 76 -10.27 -9.62 8.51
CA LEU A 76 -11.65 -9.23 8.21
C LEU A 76 -11.96 -9.33 6.72
N SER A 77 -11.02 -8.95 5.85
CA SER A 77 -11.19 -9.06 4.41
C SER A 77 -9.86 -9.11 3.66
N GLU A 78 -9.91 -9.73 2.48
CA GLU A 78 -8.84 -9.75 1.49
C GLU A 78 -9.43 -9.39 0.13
N TYR A 79 -8.81 -8.45 -0.58
CA TYR A 79 -9.26 -8.03 -1.90
C TYR A 79 -8.09 -7.58 -2.77
N ARG A 80 -8.30 -7.57 -4.09
CA ARG A 80 -7.31 -7.06 -5.05
C ARG A 80 -7.64 -5.63 -5.44
N ILE A 81 -6.60 -4.82 -5.58
CA ILE A 81 -6.71 -3.47 -6.13
C ILE A 81 -6.43 -3.58 -7.63
N ALA A 82 -7.33 -3.05 -8.45
CA ALA A 82 -7.08 -2.92 -9.89
C ALA A 82 -6.09 -1.77 -10.11
N GLY A 83 -4.92 -2.11 -10.65
CA GLY A 83 -3.90 -1.17 -11.10
C GLY A 83 -4.00 -0.90 -12.59
#